data_AF-A0A814BDT0-F1
#
_entry.id   AF-A0A814BDT0-F1
#
_cell.length_a   1.000
_cell.length_b   1.000
_cell.length_c   1.000
_cell.angle_alpha   90.00
_cell.angle_beta   90.00
_cell.angle_gamma   90.00
#
_symmetry.space_group_name_H-M   'P 1'
#
loop_
_entity.id
_entity.type
_entity.pdbx_description
1 polymer ?
#
loop_
_entity_poly.entity_id
_entity_poly.type
_entity_poly.pdbx_seq_one_letter_code
_entity_poly.pdbx_strand_id
1 'polypeptide(L)'
;MTPIEFLEFRGYLSAGSGFQSLQFRIIEMKLGLTDRFRSSFKTKYFTGTMFKGEQNVELEQAINEESLLIQIERWLETIYDNTSFDFLTVFTSSVENFIEHGKKQKIMNGVAVETAERDVETSKRLFASMIDSSEYQKLLNNNERRISHKAMLTALMISLYHQQPCFQQAYQMLGLLMDVDALMASWRYKHMLLVQRQIGRKPGTGGTGGFSYLQQTIT
;
A
#
# COMPACT_ATOMS: atom_id res chain seq x y z
N MET A 1 5.58 -28.97 -16.01
CA MET A 1 6.96 -28.52 -15.79
C MET A 1 7.43 -28.83 -14.36
N THR A 2 8.13 -29.94 -14.24
CA THR A 2 8.88 -30.34 -13.04
C THR A 2 10.19 -29.55 -12.94
N PRO A 3 10.84 -29.49 -11.77
CA PRO A 3 12.14 -28.83 -11.63
C PRO A 3 13.23 -29.44 -12.51
N ILE A 4 13.19 -30.75 -12.77
CA ILE A 4 14.16 -31.45 -13.62
C ILE A 4 14.01 -30.96 -15.06
N GLU A 5 12.78 -31.00 -15.60
CA GLU A 5 12.46 -30.49 -16.94
C GLU A 5 12.88 -29.02 -17.09
N PHE A 6 12.68 -28.19 -16.06
CA PHE A 6 13.10 -26.79 -16.11
C PHE A 6 14.63 -26.63 -16.19
N LEU A 7 15.38 -27.44 -15.43
CA LEU A 7 16.84 -27.37 -15.42
C LEU A 7 17.47 -27.79 -16.75
N GLU A 8 16.82 -28.68 -17.51
CA GLU A 8 17.31 -29.14 -18.82
C GLU A 8 17.46 -28.00 -19.83
N PHE A 9 16.56 -27.01 -19.81
CA PHE A 9 16.61 -25.88 -20.73
C PHE A 9 16.96 -24.53 -20.08
N ARG A 10 17.04 -24.45 -18.75
CA ARG A 10 17.39 -23.20 -18.03
C ARG A 10 18.68 -22.56 -18.54
N GLY A 11 19.65 -23.38 -18.96
CA GLY A 11 20.91 -22.88 -19.52
C GLY A 11 20.74 -21.98 -20.74
N TYR A 12 19.71 -22.21 -21.56
CA TYR A 12 19.41 -21.40 -22.74
C TYR A 12 18.80 -20.03 -22.43
N LEU A 13 18.28 -19.83 -21.20
CA LEU A 13 17.66 -18.56 -20.80
C LEU A 13 18.69 -17.45 -20.53
N SER A 14 19.99 -17.77 -20.47
CA SER A 14 21.10 -16.82 -20.27
C SER A 14 20.86 -15.84 -19.10
N ALA A 15 21.10 -14.54 -19.28
CA ALA A 15 20.80 -13.48 -18.33
C ALA A 15 19.32 -13.01 -18.36
N GLY A 16 18.48 -13.66 -19.18
CA GLY A 16 17.05 -13.36 -19.31
C GLY A 16 16.34 -13.48 -17.97
N SER A 17 15.67 -12.41 -17.54
CA SER A 17 15.05 -12.37 -16.22
C SER A 17 13.78 -11.54 -16.20
N GLY A 18 12.86 -11.88 -15.29
CA GLY A 18 11.61 -11.13 -15.07
C GLY A 18 11.83 -9.67 -14.62
N PHE A 19 13.06 -9.29 -14.26
CA PHE A 19 13.42 -7.88 -14.08
C PHE A 19 13.28 -7.06 -15.37
N GLN A 20 13.50 -7.68 -16.53
CA GLN A 20 13.41 -7.06 -17.86
C GLN A 20 11.96 -6.96 -18.38
N SER A 21 10.96 -7.28 -17.55
CA SER A 21 9.55 -7.09 -17.91
C SER A 21 9.17 -5.62 -17.83
N LEU A 22 9.28 -4.89 -18.95
CA LEU A 22 8.96 -3.47 -19.05
C LEU A 22 7.53 -3.18 -18.61
N GLN A 23 6.55 -3.92 -19.14
CA GLN A 23 5.14 -3.72 -18.80
C GLN A 23 4.86 -3.89 -17.31
N PHE A 24 5.49 -4.87 -16.65
CA PHE A 24 5.34 -5.03 -15.21
C PHE A 24 5.85 -3.81 -14.44
N ARG A 25 6.88 -3.12 -14.97
CA ARG A 25 7.41 -1.90 -14.34
C ARG A 25 6.54 -0.70 -14.59
N ILE A 26 6.01 -0.56 -15.80
CA ILE A 26 5.03 0.47 -16.11
C ILE A 26 3.79 0.32 -15.22
N ILE A 27 3.29 -0.91 -15.01
CA ILE A 27 2.17 -1.16 -14.08
C ILE A 27 2.53 -0.70 -12.66
N GLU A 28 3.70 -1.06 -12.14
CA GLU A 28 4.15 -0.61 -10.82
C GLU A 28 4.21 0.94 -10.71
N MET A 29 4.73 1.62 -11.73
CA MET A 29 4.81 3.10 -11.77
C MET A 29 3.43 3.73 -11.84
N LYS A 30 2.59 3.28 -12.77
CA LYS A 30 1.24 3.80 -12.96
C LYS A 30 0.35 3.57 -11.75
N LEU A 31 0.58 2.51 -10.96
CA LEU A 31 -0.13 2.29 -9.69
C LEU A 31 0.40 3.18 -8.53
N GLY A 32 1.61 3.72 -8.62
CA GLY A 32 2.19 4.62 -7.61
C GLY A 32 3.30 4.03 -6.73
N LEU A 33 3.94 2.93 -7.15
CA LEU A 33 5.08 2.36 -6.43
C LEU A 33 6.37 3.14 -6.71
N THR A 34 6.60 4.27 -6.05
CA THR A 34 7.82 5.07 -6.28
C THR A 34 9.08 4.45 -5.69
N ASP A 35 10.26 4.95 -6.11
CA ASP A 35 11.57 4.50 -5.62
C ASP A 35 11.74 4.64 -4.11
N ARG A 36 11.04 5.60 -3.49
CA ARG A 36 11.02 5.78 -2.02
C ARG A 36 10.49 4.55 -1.27
N PHE A 37 9.60 3.79 -1.90
CA PHE A 37 8.98 2.58 -1.35
C PHE A 37 9.61 1.30 -1.90
N ARG A 38 10.71 1.42 -2.64
CA ARG A 38 11.50 0.30 -3.12
C ARG A 38 12.68 0.07 -2.18
N SER A 39 12.99 -1.19 -1.88
CA SER A 39 14.20 -1.53 -1.12
C SER A 39 15.44 -1.00 -1.84
N SER A 40 16.49 -0.59 -1.11
CA SER A 40 17.70 0.05 -1.67
C SER A 40 18.39 -0.75 -2.79
N PHE A 41 18.23 -2.07 -2.81
CA PHE A 41 18.71 -2.94 -3.90
C PHE A 41 17.97 -2.70 -5.23
N LYS A 42 16.77 -2.11 -5.20
CA LYS A 42 15.90 -1.80 -6.33
C LYS A 42 16.11 -0.40 -6.92
N THR A 43 17.02 0.46 -6.45
CA THR A 43 17.15 1.80 -7.08
C THR A 43 18.11 1.78 -8.28
N LYS A 44 19.15 0.94 -8.22
CA LYS A 44 20.22 0.88 -9.23
C LYS A 44 19.87 0.10 -10.51
N TYR A 45 18.84 -0.73 -10.48
CA TYR A 45 18.39 -1.53 -11.63
C TYR A 45 17.34 -0.84 -12.51
N PHE A 46 16.72 0.23 -12.00
CA PHE A 46 15.55 0.86 -12.63
C PHE A 46 15.89 2.19 -13.28
N THR A 47 17.00 2.80 -12.89
CA THR A 47 17.52 4.04 -13.47
C THR A 47 18.71 3.72 -14.38
N GLY A 48 18.46 3.66 -15.68
CA GLY A 48 19.44 3.96 -16.73
C GLY A 48 20.27 2.82 -17.34
N THR A 49 20.19 1.56 -16.89
CA THR A 49 21.03 0.48 -17.50
C THR A 49 20.29 -0.77 -17.95
N MET A 50 19.07 -1.01 -17.48
CA MET A 50 18.32 -2.24 -17.79
C MET A 50 17.57 -2.18 -19.12
N PHE A 51 16.90 -1.06 -19.39
CA PHE A 51 16.17 -0.83 -20.65
C PHE A 51 17.00 0.10 -21.56
N LYS A 52 16.89 -0.08 -22.87
CA LYS A 52 17.62 0.71 -23.88
C LYS A 52 16.68 1.14 -24.99
N GLY A 53 17.04 2.23 -25.68
CA GLY A 53 16.26 2.75 -26.81
C GLY A 53 14.83 3.12 -26.39
N GLU A 54 13.86 2.72 -27.21
CA GLU A 54 12.43 3.02 -27.01
C GLU A 54 11.90 2.55 -25.66
N GLN A 55 12.34 1.38 -25.16
CA GLN A 55 11.91 0.85 -23.87
C GLN A 55 12.30 1.76 -22.70
N ASN A 56 13.46 2.42 -22.78
CA ASN A 56 13.87 3.36 -21.74
C ASN A 56 13.04 4.64 -21.81
N VAL A 57 12.73 5.11 -23.02
CA VAL A 57 11.86 6.29 -23.22
C VAL A 57 10.48 6.03 -22.64
N GLU A 58 9.90 4.85 -22.90
CA GLU A 58 8.59 4.45 -22.36
C GLU A 58 8.59 4.35 -20.83
N LEU A 59 9.66 3.81 -20.24
CA LEU A 59 9.80 3.75 -18.78
C LEU A 59 9.93 5.14 -18.16
N GLU A 60 10.78 6.00 -18.72
CA GLU A 60 10.95 7.39 -18.26
C GLU A 60 9.64 8.17 -18.37
N GLN A 61 8.87 7.97 -19.44
CA GLN A 61 7.53 8.54 -19.56
C GLN A 61 6.62 8.07 -18.41
N ALA A 62 6.58 6.75 -18.13
CA ALA A 62 5.77 6.21 -17.05
C ALA A 62 6.19 6.69 -15.64
N ILE A 63 7.48 7.01 -15.45
CA ILE A 63 8.01 7.59 -14.19
C ILE A 63 7.58 9.05 -14.01
N ASN A 64 7.58 9.82 -15.11
CA ASN A 64 7.25 11.25 -15.07
C ASN A 64 5.74 11.53 -15.10
N GLU A 65 4.94 10.56 -15.54
CA GLU A 65 3.48 10.65 -15.51
C GLU A 65 2.92 10.54 -14.09
N GLU A 66 1.82 11.26 -13.85
CA GLU A 66 1.11 11.22 -12.57
C GLU A 66 0.47 9.85 -12.36
N SER A 67 0.87 9.14 -11.30
CA SER A 67 0.34 7.81 -10.96
C SER A 67 -1.12 7.85 -10.52
N LEU A 68 -1.80 6.71 -10.62
CA LEU A 68 -3.16 6.49 -10.14
C LEU A 68 -3.30 6.87 -8.66
N LEU A 69 -2.31 6.57 -7.82
CA LEU A 69 -2.34 6.92 -6.40
C LEU A 69 -2.50 8.43 -6.18
N ILE A 70 -1.73 9.25 -6.91
CA ILE A 70 -1.76 10.71 -6.79
C ILE A 70 -3.08 11.26 -7.37
N GLN A 71 -3.56 10.69 -8.47
CA GLN A 71 -4.85 11.09 -9.05
C GLN A 71 -6.01 10.80 -8.08
N ILE A 72 -6.00 9.64 -7.42
CA ILE A 72 -7.00 9.28 -6.40
C ILE A 72 -6.88 10.17 -5.17
N GLU A 73 -5.67 10.45 -4.70
CA GLU A 73 -5.42 11.37 -3.59
C GLU A 73 -6.03 12.75 -3.87
N ARG A 74 -5.74 13.36 -5.03
CA ARG A 74 -6.30 14.66 -5.43
C ARG A 74 -7.82 14.63 -5.57
N TRP A 75 -8.37 13.54 -6.10
CA TRP A 75 -9.82 13.38 -6.19
C TRP A 75 -10.47 13.34 -4.80
N LEU A 76 -9.86 12.62 -3.83
CA LEU A 76 -10.32 12.59 -2.45
C LEU A 76 -10.18 13.97 -1.78
N GLU A 77 -9.07 14.68 -1.97
CA GLU A 77 -8.88 16.04 -1.47
C GLU A 77 -9.91 17.02 -2.05
N THR A 78 -10.27 16.85 -3.33
CA THR A 78 -11.31 17.67 -3.96
C THR A 78 -12.66 17.45 -3.28
N ILE A 79 -13.00 16.22 -2.88
CA ILE A 79 -14.24 15.96 -2.12
C ILE A 79 -14.16 16.61 -0.74
N TYR A 80 -12.99 16.56 -0.07
CA TYR A 80 -12.77 17.21 1.22
C TYR A 80 -12.97 18.72 1.15
N ASP A 81 -12.37 19.38 0.16
CA ASP A 81 -12.39 20.84 0.06
C ASP A 81 -13.75 21.39 -0.42
N ASN A 82 -14.57 20.57 -1.07
CA ASN A 82 -15.90 20.95 -1.56
C ASN A 82 -17.07 20.53 -0.66
N THR A 83 -16.82 19.83 0.46
CA THR A 83 -17.88 19.50 1.40
C THR A 83 -18.08 20.59 2.44
N SER A 84 -19.34 20.93 2.73
CA SER A 84 -19.68 21.81 3.86
C SER A 84 -19.75 21.06 5.19
N PHE A 85 -19.59 19.74 5.17
CA PHE A 85 -19.68 18.89 6.36
C PHE A 85 -18.32 18.79 7.04
N ASP A 86 -18.22 19.32 8.26
CA ASP A 86 -17.01 19.22 9.09
C ASP A 86 -16.87 17.82 9.69
N PHE A 87 -16.39 16.90 8.85
CA PHE A 87 -16.24 15.50 9.21
C PHE A 87 -15.23 15.30 10.35
N LEU A 88 -14.12 16.05 10.39
CA LEU A 88 -13.08 15.85 11.40
C LEU A 88 -13.61 16.16 12.80
N THR A 89 -14.33 17.27 12.98
CA THR A 89 -14.92 17.63 14.27
C THR A 89 -15.95 16.59 14.71
N VAL A 90 -16.86 16.20 13.81
CA VAL A 90 -17.89 15.19 14.11
C VAL A 90 -17.27 13.83 14.44
N PHE A 91 -16.25 13.41 13.69
CA PHE A 91 -15.52 12.17 13.93
C PHE A 91 -14.81 12.20 15.29
N THR A 92 -14.13 13.29 15.61
CA THR A 92 -13.41 13.47 16.88
C THR A 92 -14.36 13.36 18.06
N SER A 93 -15.45 14.13 18.06
CA SER A 93 -16.45 14.06 19.12
C SER A 93 -17.12 12.68 19.22
N SER A 94 -17.32 11.99 18.09
CA SER A 94 -17.88 10.63 18.09
C SER A 94 -16.91 9.61 18.71
N VAL A 95 -15.61 9.72 18.42
CA VAL A 95 -14.56 8.88 19.01
C VAL A 95 -14.46 9.13 20.52
N GLU A 96 -14.46 10.38 20.95
CA GLU A 96 -14.44 10.73 22.37
C GLU A 96 -15.64 10.15 23.12
N ASN A 97 -16.85 10.32 22.57
CA ASN A 97 -18.07 9.77 23.15
C ASN A 97 -18.04 8.23 23.19
N PHE A 98 -17.54 7.58 22.14
CA PHE A 98 -17.39 6.12 22.08
C PHE A 98 -16.43 5.61 23.18
N ILE A 99 -15.28 6.26 23.35
CA ILE A 99 -14.28 5.89 24.35
C ILE A 99 -14.83 6.10 25.78
N GLU A 100 -15.47 7.24 26.05
CA GLU A 100 -16.05 7.54 27.37
C GLU A 100 -17.21 6.59 27.70
N HIS A 101 -18.07 6.28 26.74
CA HIS A 101 -19.14 5.31 26.93
C HIS A 101 -18.60 3.91 27.21
N GLY A 102 -17.59 3.48 26.44
CA GLY A 102 -16.90 2.20 26.66
C GLY A 102 -16.25 2.11 28.05
N LYS A 103 -15.65 3.20 28.54
CA LYS A 103 -15.12 3.28 29.92
C LYS A 103 -16.22 3.04 30.94
N LYS A 104 -17.33 3.78 30.85
CA LYS A 104 -18.47 3.67 31.79
C LYS A 104 -19.04 2.26 31.82
N GLN A 105 -19.25 1.65 30.66
CA GLN A 105 -19.79 0.29 30.56
C GLN A 105 -18.86 -0.76 31.19
N LYS A 106 -17.54 -0.65 30.98
CA LYS A 106 -16.56 -1.55 31.62
C LYS A 106 -16.59 -1.45 33.15
N ILE A 107 -16.64 -0.22 33.67
CA ILE A 107 -16.72 0.01 35.12
C ILE A 107 -18.03 -0.57 35.69
N MET A 108 -19.15 -0.36 35.00
CA MET A 108 -20.45 -0.96 35.39
C MET A 108 -20.42 -2.49 35.40
N ASN A 109 -19.65 -3.10 34.49
CA ASN A 109 -19.47 -4.55 34.42
C ASN A 109 -18.40 -5.10 35.39
N GLY A 110 -17.92 -4.28 36.34
CA GLY A 110 -17.01 -4.70 37.41
C GLY A 110 -15.52 -4.69 37.03
N VAL A 111 -15.14 -4.10 35.89
CA VAL A 111 -13.72 -3.89 35.55
C VAL A 111 -13.15 -2.81 36.46
N ALA A 112 -11.96 -3.06 37.02
CA ALA A 112 -11.25 -2.08 37.84
C ALA A 112 -11.03 -0.76 37.06
N VAL A 113 -11.25 0.37 37.74
CA VAL A 113 -11.18 1.71 37.13
C VAL A 113 -9.81 1.93 36.48
N GLU A 114 -8.72 1.54 37.13
CA GLU A 114 -7.36 1.67 36.58
C GLU A 114 -7.19 0.93 35.25
N THR A 115 -7.76 -0.28 35.13
CA THR A 115 -7.70 -1.06 33.89
C THR A 115 -8.52 -0.39 32.79
N ALA A 116 -9.72 0.08 33.11
CA ALA A 116 -10.55 0.82 32.16
C ALA A 116 -9.87 2.12 31.68
N GLU A 117 -9.12 2.80 32.55
CA GLU A 117 -8.36 4.01 32.20
C GLU A 117 -7.16 3.73 31.30
N ARG A 118 -6.43 2.63 31.53
CA ARG A 118 -5.37 2.20 30.61
C ARG A 118 -5.91 1.89 29.22
N ASP A 119 -7.06 1.22 29.12
CA ASP A 119 -7.69 0.91 27.83
C ASP A 119 -8.13 2.18 27.07
N VAL A 120 -8.61 3.18 27.80
CA VAL A 120 -8.96 4.50 27.24
C VAL A 120 -7.72 5.17 26.67
N GLU A 121 -6.61 5.18 27.41
CA GLU A 121 -5.35 5.76 26.97
C GLU A 121 -4.82 5.05 25.71
N THR A 122 -4.87 3.72 25.67
CA THR A 122 -4.52 2.94 24.47
C THR A 122 -5.41 3.30 23.28
N SER A 123 -6.73 3.40 23.50
CA SER A 123 -7.69 3.74 22.44
C SER A 123 -7.44 5.15 21.90
N LYS A 124 -7.21 6.14 22.78
CA LYS A 124 -6.87 7.51 22.38
C LYS A 124 -5.61 7.56 21.54
N ARG A 125 -4.57 6.80 21.90
CA ARG A 125 -3.33 6.72 21.10
C ARG A 125 -3.55 6.15 19.70
N LEU A 126 -4.43 5.14 19.56
CA LEU A 126 -4.76 4.57 18.25
C LEU A 126 -5.39 5.62 17.33
N PHE A 127 -6.31 6.43 17.85
CA PHE A 127 -6.98 7.49 17.07
C PHE A 127 -6.18 8.78 16.95
N ALA A 128 -5.24 9.06 17.85
CA ALA A 128 -4.44 10.29 17.85
C ALA A 128 -3.75 10.52 16.51
N SER A 129 -3.17 9.46 15.93
CA SER A 129 -2.52 9.56 14.62
C SER A 129 -3.46 9.92 13.46
N MET A 130 -4.76 9.66 13.59
CA MET A 130 -5.76 9.98 12.57
C MET A 130 -6.39 11.35 12.77
N ILE A 131 -6.49 11.82 14.03
CA ILE A 131 -7.10 13.11 14.38
C ILE A 131 -6.08 14.25 14.25
N ASP A 132 -4.85 14.03 14.71
CA ASP A 132 -3.79 15.04 14.72
C ASP A 132 -3.05 15.08 13.38
N SER A 133 -3.19 16.20 12.66
CA SER A 133 -2.53 16.42 11.37
C SER A 133 -1.00 16.43 11.48
N SER A 134 -0.43 16.85 12.62
CA SER A 134 1.03 16.91 12.83
C SER A 134 1.63 15.51 13.05
N GLU A 135 0.94 14.66 13.81
CA GLU A 135 1.31 13.24 13.97
C GLU A 135 1.14 12.49 12.66
N TYR A 136 0.05 12.75 11.92
CA TYR A 136 -0.16 12.16 10.60
C TYR A 136 0.97 12.53 9.63
N GLN A 137 1.44 13.78 9.66
CA GLN A 137 2.55 14.23 8.83
C GLN A 137 3.86 13.49 9.14
N LYS A 138 4.12 13.16 10.41
CA LYS A 138 5.30 12.34 10.78
C LYS A 138 5.23 10.96 10.13
N LEU A 139 4.05 10.33 10.09
CA LEU A 139 3.85 9.03 9.44
C LEU A 139 4.08 9.10 7.92
N LEU A 140 3.70 10.20 7.26
CA LEU A 140 4.00 10.44 5.85
C LEU A 140 5.50 10.60 5.60
N ASN A 141 6.19 11.32 6.48
CA ASN A 141 7.64 11.52 6.40
C ASN A 141 8.41 10.19 6.63
N ASN A 142 7.87 9.32 7.48
CA ASN A 142 8.43 8.00 7.80
C ASN A 142 8.07 6.89 6.81
N ASN A 143 7.31 7.19 5.74
CA ASN A 143 6.80 6.18 4.77
C ASN A 143 5.77 5.19 5.32
N GLU A 144 5.19 5.46 6.48
CA GLU A 144 4.15 4.60 7.08
C GLU A 144 2.76 4.88 6.48
N ARG A 145 2.59 6.07 5.89
CA ARG A 145 1.40 6.47 5.12
C ARG A 145 1.80 6.96 3.74
N ARG A 146 0.87 6.89 2.79
CA ARG A 146 1.12 7.23 1.37
C ARG A 146 0.22 8.31 0.79
N ILE A 147 -0.87 8.64 1.46
CA ILE A 147 -1.85 9.63 1.04
C ILE A 147 -1.98 10.72 2.10
N SER A 148 -2.37 11.91 1.71
CA SER A 148 -2.50 13.07 2.58
C SER A 148 -3.55 12.85 3.68
N HIS A 149 -3.46 13.66 4.73
CA HIS A 149 -4.41 13.61 5.85
C HIS A 149 -5.85 13.87 5.37
N LYS A 150 -6.05 14.85 4.48
CA LYS A 150 -7.34 15.15 3.84
C LYS A 150 -7.89 13.98 3.04
N ALA A 151 -7.05 13.35 2.21
CA ALA A 151 -7.44 12.20 1.41
C ALA A 151 -7.85 11.02 2.30
N MET A 152 -7.09 10.77 3.37
CA MET A 152 -7.40 9.74 4.37
C MET A 152 -8.74 9.99 5.07
N LEU A 153 -8.99 11.22 5.53
CA LEU A 153 -10.26 11.59 6.17
C LEU A 153 -11.44 11.39 5.23
N THR A 154 -11.27 11.75 3.95
CA THR A 154 -12.31 11.55 2.92
C THR A 154 -12.56 10.07 2.64
N ALA A 155 -11.50 9.27 2.51
CA ALA A 155 -11.64 7.82 2.32
C ALA A 155 -12.35 7.16 3.51
N LEU A 156 -12.05 7.61 4.74
CA LEU A 156 -12.73 7.19 5.95
C LEU A 156 -14.21 7.60 5.94
N MET A 157 -14.50 8.85 5.57
CA MET A 157 -15.87 9.35 5.42
C MET A 157 -16.67 8.50 4.42
N ILE A 158 -16.12 8.26 3.22
CA ILE A 158 -16.74 7.39 2.20
C ILE A 158 -17.03 5.99 2.77
N SER A 159 -16.09 5.44 3.55
CA SER A 159 -16.22 4.10 4.14
C SER A 159 -17.32 4.05 5.21
N LEU A 160 -17.40 5.05 6.10
CA LEU A 160 -18.40 5.12 7.16
C LEU A 160 -19.81 5.38 6.61
N TYR A 161 -19.91 6.20 5.56
CA TYR A 161 -21.18 6.61 4.96
C TYR A 161 -21.48 5.89 3.63
N HIS A 162 -20.89 4.71 3.38
CA HIS A 162 -21.00 3.98 2.11
C HIS A 162 -22.45 3.65 1.69
N GLN A 163 -23.40 3.62 2.63
CA GLN A 163 -24.82 3.38 2.35
C GLN A 163 -25.50 4.58 1.68
N GLN A 164 -24.93 5.78 1.80
CA GLN A 164 -25.47 6.98 1.17
C GLN A 164 -25.29 6.89 -0.35
N PRO A 165 -26.33 7.18 -1.16
CA PRO A 165 -26.25 7.04 -2.61
C PRO A 165 -25.07 7.78 -3.25
N CYS A 166 -24.68 8.94 -2.71
CA CYS A 166 -23.54 9.73 -3.20
C CYS A 166 -22.17 9.05 -3.00
N PHE A 167 -22.05 8.09 -2.08
CA PHE A 167 -20.79 7.42 -1.76
C PHE A 167 -20.71 5.97 -2.24
N GLN A 168 -21.79 5.37 -2.73
CA GLN A 168 -21.79 3.95 -3.12
C GLN A 168 -20.72 3.64 -4.19
N GLN A 169 -20.66 4.44 -5.26
CA GLN A 169 -19.67 4.23 -6.34
C GLN A 169 -18.24 4.51 -5.87
N ALA A 170 -18.06 5.58 -5.08
CA ALA A 170 -16.77 5.93 -4.49
C ALA A 170 -16.24 4.79 -3.60
N TYR A 171 -17.10 4.23 -2.76
CA TYR A 171 -16.76 3.11 -1.88
C TYR A 171 -16.38 1.85 -2.66
N GLN A 172 -17.14 1.51 -3.71
CA GLN A 172 -16.81 0.39 -4.59
C GLN A 172 -15.45 0.58 -5.27
N MET A 173 -15.17 1.78 -5.76
CA MET A 173 -13.87 2.09 -6.38
C MET A 173 -12.72 1.94 -5.39
N LEU A 174 -12.85 2.46 -4.16
CA LEU A 174 -11.84 2.28 -3.11
C LEU A 174 -11.63 0.79 -2.79
N GLY A 175 -12.71 -0.01 -2.77
CA GLY A 175 -12.64 -1.47 -2.65
C GLY A 175 -11.81 -2.12 -3.75
N LEU A 176 -12.09 -1.79 -5.01
CA LEU A 176 -11.37 -2.32 -6.16
C LEU A 176 -9.89 -1.93 -6.17
N LEU A 177 -9.53 -0.74 -5.68
CA LEU A 177 -8.12 -0.34 -5.52
C LEU A 177 -7.38 -1.22 -4.51
N MET A 178 -8.03 -1.54 -3.38
CA MET A 178 -7.48 -2.49 -2.40
C MET A 178 -7.37 -3.91 -2.98
N ASP A 179 -8.34 -4.34 -3.79
CA ASP A 179 -8.31 -5.64 -4.46
C ASP A 179 -7.14 -5.73 -5.44
N VAL A 180 -6.85 -4.67 -6.21
CA VAL A 180 -5.70 -4.62 -7.11
C VAL A 180 -4.40 -4.80 -6.33
N ASP A 181 -4.22 -4.11 -5.21
CA ASP A 181 -3.02 -4.24 -4.38
C ASP A 181 -2.87 -5.65 -3.79
N ALA A 182 -3.97 -6.21 -3.27
CA ALA A 182 -4.02 -7.58 -2.76
C ALA A 182 -3.70 -8.63 -3.85
N LEU A 183 -4.21 -8.45 -5.06
CA LEU A 183 -3.94 -9.32 -6.20
C LEU A 183 -2.48 -9.22 -6.67
N MET A 184 -1.90 -8.02 -6.67
CA MET A 184 -0.48 -7.81 -6.97
C MET A 184 0.42 -8.49 -5.94
N ALA A 185 0.11 -8.37 -4.65
CA ALA A 185 0.81 -9.09 -3.57
C ALA A 185 0.67 -10.61 -3.71
N SER A 186 -0.55 -11.10 -3.99
CA SER A 186 -0.82 -12.53 -4.24
C SER A 186 -0.02 -13.07 -5.42
N TRP A 187 0.08 -12.30 -6.51
CA TRP A 187 0.89 -12.66 -7.67
C TRP A 187 2.37 -12.78 -7.30
N ARG A 188 2.93 -11.81 -6.56
CA ARG A 188 4.34 -11.85 -6.11
C ARG A 188 4.62 -13.05 -5.23
N TYR A 189 3.70 -13.36 -4.32
CA TYR A 189 3.80 -14.52 -3.42
C TYR A 189 3.77 -15.84 -4.20
N LYS A 190 2.79 -16.03 -5.09
CA LYS A 190 2.69 -17.23 -5.93
C LYS A 190 3.92 -17.39 -6.83
N HIS A 191 4.41 -16.29 -7.40
CA HIS A 191 5.65 -16.27 -8.19
C HIS A 191 6.87 -16.68 -7.34
N MET A 192 6.99 -16.16 -6.11
CA MET A 192 8.06 -16.56 -5.18
C MET A 192 8.03 -18.06 -4.90
N LEU A 193 6.86 -18.63 -4.58
CA LEU A 193 6.72 -20.07 -4.31
C LEU A 193 7.08 -20.91 -5.54
N LEU A 194 6.67 -20.48 -6.73
CA LEU A 194 7.05 -21.14 -7.98
C LEU A 194 8.57 -21.14 -8.16
N VAL A 195 9.23 -19.99 -7.97
CA VAL A 195 10.69 -19.87 -8.08
C VAL A 195 11.39 -20.76 -7.05
N GLN A 196 10.91 -20.77 -5.80
CA GLN A 196 11.44 -21.66 -4.76
C GLN A 196 11.34 -23.13 -5.17
N ARG A 197 10.21 -23.55 -5.76
CA ARG A 197 10.02 -24.92 -6.25
C ARG A 197 10.97 -25.26 -7.40
N GLN A 198 11.18 -24.33 -8.33
CA GLN A 198 11.94 -24.58 -9.56
C GLN A 198 13.46 -24.54 -9.36
N ILE A 199 13.97 -23.60 -8.55
CA ILE A 199 15.42 -23.39 -8.40
C ILE A 199 15.92 -23.42 -6.94
N GLY A 200 15.04 -23.62 -5.96
CA GLY A 200 15.41 -23.63 -4.55
C GLY A 200 16.03 -22.30 -4.12
N ARG A 201 17.24 -22.36 -3.55
CA ARG A 201 18.05 -21.20 -3.14
C ARG A 201 19.10 -20.78 -4.18
N LYS A 202 19.08 -21.37 -5.38
CA LYS A 202 20.04 -20.99 -6.43
C LYS A 202 19.80 -19.53 -6.85
N PRO A 203 20.85 -18.77 -7.19
CA PRO A 203 20.71 -17.43 -7.74
C PRO A 203 19.84 -17.41 -9.00
N GLY A 204 19.10 -16.32 -9.18
CA GLY A 204 18.34 -16.07 -10.40
C GLY A 204 19.25 -15.83 -11.60
N THR A 205 18.75 -16.08 -12.80
CA THR A 205 19.47 -15.76 -14.07
C THR A 205 19.77 -14.28 -14.22
N GLY A 206 18.96 -13.41 -13.60
CA GLY A 206 19.17 -11.95 -13.56
C GLY A 206 20.14 -11.46 -12.48
N GLY A 207 20.95 -12.33 -11.88
CA GLY A 207 21.99 -11.93 -10.91
C GLY A 207 21.50 -11.63 -9.49
N THR A 208 20.23 -11.90 -9.17
CA THR A 208 19.69 -11.72 -7.82
C THR A 208 19.79 -13.00 -6.99
N GLY A 209 19.58 -12.88 -5.67
CA GLY A 209 19.46 -14.01 -4.75
C GLY A 209 18.29 -14.98 -5.05
N GLY A 210 17.54 -14.76 -6.13
CA GLY A 210 16.42 -15.57 -6.54
C GLY A 210 15.28 -15.48 -5.53
N PHE A 211 15.05 -16.56 -4.80
CA PHE A 211 14.02 -16.65 -3.77
C PHE A 211 14.16 -15.56 -2.68
N SER A 212 15.36 -15.35 -2.15
CA SER A 212 15.57 -14.39 -1.05
C SER A 212 15.29 -12.94 -1.45
N TYR A 213 15.51 -12.61 -2.73
CA TYR A 213 15.12 -11.31 -3.28
C TYR A 213 13.59 -11.19 -3.35
N LEU A 214 12.91 -12.19 -3.92
CA LEU A 214 11.45 -12.16 -4.10
C LEU A 214 10.72 -12.07 -2.76
N GLN A 215 11.27 -12.66 -1.71
CA GLN A 215 10.74 -12.57 -0.36
C GLN A 215 10.65 -11.11 0.14
N GLN A 216 11.61 -10.26 -0.22
CA GLN A 216 11.61 -8.82 0.12
C GLN A 216 10.62 -7.99 -0.71
N THR A 217 9.89 -8.61 -1.63
CA THR A 217 8.94 -7.90 -2.52
C THR A 217 7.48 -8.12 -2.16
N ILE A 218 7.20 -8.96 -1.17
CA ILE A 218 5.83 -9.33 -0.75
C ILE A 218 5.26 -8.31 0.26
N THR A 219 6.11 -7.48 0.86
CA THR A 219 5.75 -6.43 1.83
C THR A 219 6.45 -5.13 1.48
#